data_AF-A0A8G1RYG9-F1
#
_entry.id   AF-A0A8G1RYG9-F1
#
_cell.length_a   1.000
_cell.length_b   1.000
_cell.length_c   1.000
_cell.angle_alpha   90.00
_cell.angle_beta   90.00
_cell.angle_gamma   90.00
#
_symmetry.space_group_name_H-M   'P 1'
#
loop_
_entity.id
_entity.type
_entity.pdbx_description
1 polymer ?
#
loop_
_entity_poly.entity_id
_entity_poly.type
_entity_poly.pdbx_seq_one_letter_code
_entity_poly.pdbx_strand_id
1 'polypeptide(L)'
;MDEDATLTHRMVSVGYDGRDQKAHVTTACKGRRCVVRISEDYFYKSPITLETYTEVTRTMFDADEDRATCDHAADQLYRWALRPFEGWMQRLELPTYEGPFPTLAHYLHPPEHRWKLYVVEEVPEPFLDYDVPPRRDQLLGVWLPRYELHPDWLLFKPEDILASPADDDEEELEKPPTMVWPRSSTMAGDMPMCYFKPLQCWRWQHAVREMETYKALHEVEDFDDLRVPRVCGLVTGDRKGSYLGLLISYVENAGTLESLVGPEMPLEYRRDFLVQLTETLDLLHELGLTWGDARPSNVLIDPNDGAWVVDFGGAHDEPRIGDWVSKRHLHTQLGDREGLYNITRMLMDGIVDMPSLPLDDGTSTEEEVEDEDDEDDEDDEDDEDDEDDEDDEDDEDDEDDDDDGDYDEEEEEEEEETEEVEDHDHEEGLKELAGMMNFGNSEQLDGSFDIGELEDDNLFWRACDHPPGVE
;
A
#
# COMPACT_ATOMS: atom_id res chain seq x y z
N MET A 1 19.81 15.52 -24.71
CA MET A 1 19.48 14.26 -25.39
C MET A 1 18.43 14.59 -26.45
N ASP A 2 18.51 14.03 -27.66
CA ASP A 2 17.56 14.38 -28.74
C ASP A 2 16.13 13.88 -28.45
N GLU A 3 15.16 14.74 -28.74
CA GLU A 3 13.73 14.44 -28.79
C GLU A 3 13.37 13.53 -29.99
N ASP A 4 12.07 13.23 -30.14
CA ASP A 4 11.44 12.62 -31.33
C ASP A 4 11.50 11.07 -31.44
N ALA A 5 11.31 10.39 -30.31
CA ALA A 5 10.64 9.09 -30.27
C ALA A 5 9.71 9.04 -29.05
N THR A 6 8.40 8.95 -29.27
CA THR A 6 7.43 8.68 -28.20
C THR A 6 7.56 7.23 -27.78
N LEU A 7 8.00 6.98 -26.55
CA LEU A 7 7.97 5.64 -25.95
C LEU A 7 6.55 5.08 -25.99
N THR A 8 6.43 3.79 -26.33
CA THR A 8 5.15 3.06 -26.36
C THR A 8 4.71 2.53 -24.99
N HIS A 9 5.36 3.02 -23.92
CA HIS A 9 5.21 2.58 -22.53
C HIS A 9 5.28 3.78 -21.59
N ARG A 10 4.44 3.82 -20.57
CA ARG A 10 4.35 4.91 -19.59
C ARG A 10 5.22 4.70 -18.35
N MET A 11 5.65 5.81 -17.76
CA MET A 11 6.45 5.87 -16.53
C MET A 11 5.56 5.59 -15.32
N VAL A 12 5.82 4.47 -14.63
CA VAL A 12 5.10 4.12 -13.39
C VAL A 12 5.76 4.82 -12.19
N SER A 13 7.08 4.74 -12.10
CA SER A 13 7.85 5.48 -11.10
C SER A 13 9.33 5.56 -11.47
N VAL A 14 10.01 6.57 -10.95
CA VAL A 14 11.47 6.63 -10.86
C VAL A 14 11.81 6.90 -9.40
N GLY A 15 12.78 6.18 -8.86
CA GLY A 15 13.23 6.32 -7.48
C GLY A 15 14.73 6.17 -7.36
N TYR A 16 15.29 6.64 -6.25
CA TYR A 16 16.72 6.58 -5.96
C TYR A 16 16.91 6.21 -4.49
N ASP A 17 17.73 5.18 -4.26
CA ASP A 17 18.16 4.85 -2.90
C ASP A 17 19.48 5.57 -2.63
N GLY A 18 19.43 6.60 -1.78
CA GLY A 18 20.59 7.39 -1.41
C GLY A 18 21.64 6.64 -0.57
N ARG A 19 21.25 5.54 0.12
CA ARG A 19 22.21 4.68 0.83
C ARG A 19 22.98 3.79 -0.12
N ASP A 20 22.32 3.37 -1.20
CA ASP A 20 22.79 2.39 -2.16
C ASP A 20 23.33 3.03 -3.46
N GLN A 21 23.22 4.36 -3.61
CA GLN A 21 23.54 5.16 -4.80
C GLN A 21 22.98 4.57 -6.12
N LYS A 22 21.74 4.07 -6.05
CA LYS A 22 21.08 3.32 -7.13
C LYS A 22 19.76 3.96 -7.52
N ALA A 23 19.70 4.47 -8.74
CA ALA A 23 18.44 4.81 -9.38
C ALA A 23 17.73 3.53 -9.87
N HIS A 24 16.41 3.56 -9.83
CA HIS A 24 15.57 2.54 -10.44
C HIS A 24 14.40 3.19 -11.19
N VAL A 25 14.21 2.74 -12.43
CA VAL A 25 13.14 3.18 -13.32
C VAL A 25 12.15 2.03 -13.47
N THR A 26 10.89 2.27 -13.15
CA THR A 26 9.80 1.29 -13.26
C THR A 26 8.84 1.68 -14.38
N THR A 27 8.55 0.73 -15.27
CA THR A 27 7.56 0.88 -16.34
C THR A 27 6.64 -0.33 -16.43
N ALA A 28 5.45 -0.10 -16.97
CA ALA A 28 4.44 -1.10 -17.30
C ALA A 28 4.60 -1.52 -18.77
N CYS A 29 4.67 -2.82 -19.04
CA CYS A 29 4.72 -3.32 -20.42
C CYS A 29 4.01 -4.67 -20.52
N LYS A 30 2.87 -4.74 -21.23
CA LYS A 30 2.14 -5.99 -21.53
C LYS A 30 1.87 -6.83 -20.27
N GLY A 31 1.17 -6.26 -19.28
CA GLY A 31 0.85 -6.93 -18.02
C GLY A 31 2.07 -7.38 -17.19
N ARG A 32 3.26 -6.84 -17.45
CA ARG A 32 4.50 -7.12 -16.69
C ARG A 32 5.11 -5.85 -16.15
N ARG A 33 5.59 -5.91 -14.90
CA ARG A 33 6.40 -4.84 -14.31
C ARG A 33 7.84 -4.96 -14.81
N CYS A 34 8.39 -3.86 -15.28
CA CYS A 34 9.74 -3.80 -15.80
C CYS A 34 10.56 -2.80 -14.98
N VAL A 35 11.62 -3.25 -14.32
CA VAL A 35 12.46 -2.42 -13.43
C VAL A 35 13.89 -2.37 -13.98
N VAL A 36 14.33 -1.21 -14.44
CA VAL A 36 15.73 -0.97 -14.82
C VAL A 36 16.47 -0.36 -13.63
N ARG A 37 17.51 -1.04 -13.14
CA ARG A 37 18.44 -0.54 -12.13
C ARG A 37 19.64 0.14 -12.80
N ILE A 38 20.04 1.27 -12.25
CA ILE A 38 21.17 2.09 -12.69
C ILE A 38 22.01 2.42 -11.45
N SER A 39 23.33 2.39 -11.59
CA SER A 39 24.29 2.65 -10.51
C SER A 39 25.58 3.17 -11.12
N GLU A 40 26.33 3.99 -10.39
CA GLU A 40 27.64 4.48 -10.84
C GLU A 40 28.62 3.32 -11.14
N ASP A 41 28.52 2.21 -10.39
CA ASP A 41 29.26 0.95 -10.59
C ASP A 41 29.11 0.32 -11.99
N TYR A 42 28.06 0.70 -12.74
CA TYR A 42 27.75 0.13 -14.05
C TYR A 42 28.32 0.96 -15.22
N PHE A 43 29.05 2.06 -14.94
CA PHE A 43 29.65 2.94 -15.94
C PHE A 43 31.13 2.59 -16.19
N TYR A 44 31.40 1.82 -17.24
CA TYR A 44 32.74 1.38 -17.60
C TYR A 44 33.37 2.27 -18.68
N LYS A 45 34.36 3.09 -18.27
CA LYS A 45 35.04 4.09 -19.12
C LYS A 45 34.09 5.12 -19.74
N SER A 46 33.05 5.51 -19.01
CA SER A 46 31.96 6.38 -19.51
C SER A 46 31.82 7.68 -18.68
N PRO A 47 32.88 8.51 -18.56
CA PRO A 47 32.86 9.69 -17.69
C PRO A 47 31.81 10.74 -18.08
N ILE A 48 31.52 10.93 -19.36
CA ILE A 48 30.59 11.98 -19.83
C ILE A 48 29.15 11.60 -19.46
N THR A 49 28.78 10.34 -19.70
CA THR A 49 27.43 9.85 -19.37
C THR A 49 27.27 9.68 -17.86
N LEU A 50 28.34 9.34 -17.12
CA LEU A 50 28.33 9.32 -15.66
C LEU A 50 28.09 10.73 -15.07
N GLU A 51 28.81 11.75 -15.54
CA GLU A 51 28.60 13.15 -15.13
C GLU A 51 27.15 13.59 -15.38
N THR A 52 26.61 13.27 -16.56
CA THR A 52 25.22 13.57 -16.93
C THR A 52 24.21 12.84 -16.02
N TYR A 53 24.45 11.57 -15.70
CA TYR A 53 23.60 10.78 -14.79
C TYR A 53 23.63 11.35 -13.36
N THR A 54 24.81 11.72 -12.86
CA THR A 54 24.97 12.32 -11.52
C THR A 54 24.30 13.70 -11.45
N GLU A 55 24.36 14.51 -12.50
CA GLU A 55 23.64 15.80 -12.57
C GLU A 55 22.11 15.59 -12.53
N VAL A 56 21.57 14.74 -13.42
CA VAL A 56 20.13 14.47 -13.51
C VAL A 56 19.58 13.84 -12.23
N THR A 57 20.30 12.90 -11.60
CA THR A 57 19.88 12.31 -10.33
C THR A 57 19.94 13.32 -9.18
N ARG A 58 20.92 14.22 -9.13
CA ARG A 58 20.92 15.30 -8.14
C ARG A 58 19.70 16.20 -8.30
N THR A 59 19.47 16.76 -9.49
CA THR A 59 18.31 17.62 -9.76
C THR A 59 16.98 16.93 -9.49
N MET A 60 16.86 15.63 -9.75
CA MET A 60 15.62 14.88 -9.49
C MET A 60 15.29 14.74 -7.99
N PHE A 61 16.30 14.64 -7.12
CA PHE A 61 16.15 14.38 -5.69
C PHE A 61 16.64 15.54 -4.80
N ASP A 62 16.83 16.72 -5.37
CA ASP A 62 17.09 17.94 -4.61
C ASP A 62 15.80 18.42 -3.94
N ALA A 63 15.90 18.82 -2.67
CA ALA A 63 14.79 19.33 -1.88
C ALA A 63 14.56 20.83 -2.09
N ASP A 64 15.56 21.56 -2.61
CA ASP A 64 15.49 22.99 -2.89
C ASP A 64 15.01 23.30 -4.32
N GLU A 65 14.95 22.30 -5.21
CA GLU A 65 14.47 22.43 -6.59
C GLU A 65 12.94 22.41 -6.69
N ASP A 66 12.40 23.05 -7.74
CA ASP A 66 10.96 23.06 -7.96
C ASP A 66 10.44 21.73 -8.52
N ARG A 67 9.23 21.35 -8.10
CA ARG A 67 8.64 20.06 -8.49
C ARG A 67 8.59 19.82 -10.01
N ALA A 68 8.36 20.85 -10.83
CA ALA A 68 8.30 20.66 -12.28
C ALA A 68 9.69 20.40 -12.88
N THR A 69 10.73 20.99 -12.29
CA THR A 69 12.14 20.67 -12.60
C THR A 69 12.50 19.23 -12.19
N CYS A 70 12.11 18.79 -10.99
CA CYS A 70 12.32 17.40 -10.55
C CYS A 70 11.56 16.39 -11.40
N ASP A 71 10.28 16.63 -11.70
CA ASP A 71 9.44 15.80 -12.58
C ASP A 71 10.03 15.74 -14.01
N HIS A 72 10.61 16.85 -14.51
CA HIS A 72 11.29 16.88 -15.81
C HIS A 72 12.62 16.10 -15.81
N ALA A 73 13.42 16.18 -14.73
CA ALA A 73 14.63 15.38 -14.57
C ALA A 73 14.32 13.88 -14.50
N ALA A 74 13.26 13.50 -13.78
CA ALA A 74 12.74 12.12 -13.72
C ALA A 74 12.36 11.58 -15.11
N ASP A 75 11.63 12.38 -15.88
CA ASP A 75 11.21 12.07 -17.25
C ASP A 75 12.40 11.98 -18.24
N GLN A 76 13.45 12.79 -18.07
CA GLN A 76 14.70 12.64 -18.81
C GLN A 76 15.41 11.32 -18.48
N LEU A 77 15.58 11.00 -17.19
CA LEU A 77 16.21 9.76 -16.72
C LEU A 77 15.44 8.53 -17.21
N TYR A 78 14.10 8.58 -17.14
CA TYR A 78 13.19 7.56 -17.66
C TYR A 78 13.43 7.27 -19.15
N ARG A 79 13.37 8.30 -20.00
CA ARG A 79 13.53 8.12 -21.45
C ARG A 79 14.92 7.63 -21.83
N TRP A 80 15.95 8.16 -21.20
CA TRP A 80 17.33 7.73 -21.44
C TRP A 80 17.55 6.27 -21.06
N ALA A 81 17.09 5.88 -19.87
CA ALA A 81 17.35 4.55 -19.31
C ALA A 81 16.60 3.43 -20.05
N LEU A 82 15.39 3.68 -20.55
CA LEU A 82 14.56 2.64 -21.18
C LEU A 82 14.81 2.46 -22.68
N ARG A 83 15.36 3.47 -23.37
CA ARG A 83 15.63 3.42 -24.82
C ARG A 83 16.39 2.16 -25.29
N PRO A 84 17.40 1.63 -24.57
CA PRO A 84 18.08 0.39 -24.96
C PRO A 84 17.20 -0.88 -24.83
N PHE A 85 16.14 -0.82 -24.02
CA PHE A 85 15.26 -1.95 -23.71
C PHE A 85 14.02 -2.03 -24.60
N GLU A 86 13.67 -0.99 -25.38
CA GLU A 86 12.50 -0.98 -26.28
C GLU A 86 12.41 -2.24 -27.16
N GLY A 87 13.52 -2.62 -27.79
CA GLY A 87 13.58 -3.81 -28.65
C GLY A 87 13.42 -5.14 -27.90
N TRP A 88 13.58 -5.16 -26.58
CA TRP A 88 13.23 -6.30 -25.73
C TRP A 88 11.75 -6.26 -25.32
N MET A 89 11.24 -5.12 -24.87
CA MET A 89 9.83 -4.89 -24.52
C MET A 89 8.88 -5.21 -25.68
N GLN A 90 9.22 -4.77 -26.90
CA GLN A 90 8.46 -5.08 -28.11
C GLN A 90 8.35 -6.60 -28.38
N ARG A 91 9.36 -7.39 -27.96
CA ARG A 91 9.40 -8.85 -28.09
C ARG A 91 8.76 -9.62 -26.92
N LEU A 92 8.40 -8.96 -25.81
CA LEU A 92 7.68 -9.62 -24.72
C LEU A 92 6.32 -10.15 -25.21
N GLU A 93 5.97 -11.36 -24.79
CA GLU A 93 4.65 -11.95 -25.03
C GLU A 93 3.68 -11.48 -23.93
N LEU A 94 2.44 -11.18 -24.34
CA LEU A 94 1.33 -10.91 -23.42
C LEU A 94 1.15 -12.09 -22.45
N PRO A 95 0.76 -11.86 -21.19
CA PRO A 95 0.53 -12.93 -20.24
C PRO A 95 -0.61 -13.83 -20.74
N THR A 96 -0.42 -15.14 -20.64
CA THR A 96 -1.49 -16.11 -20.97
C THR A 96 -2.31 -16.38 -19.72
N TYR A 97 -3.53 -15.85 -19.68
CA TYR A 97 -4.48 -16.07 -18.60
C TYR A 97 -5.20 -17.43 -18.75
N GLU A 98 -5.47 -18.13 -17.64
CA GLU A 98 -6.31 -19.34 -17.62
C GLU A 98 -7.81 -18.99 -17.71
N GLY A 99 -8.20 -18.17 -18.69
CA GLY A 99 -9.57 -17.71 -18.85
C GLY A 99 -9.71 -16.53 -19.83
N PRO A 100 -10.94 -16.02 -20.00
CA PRO A 100 -11.20 -14.82 -20.80
C PRO A 100 -10.76 -13.51 -20.13
N PHE A 101 -10.44 -13.55 -18.82
CA PHE A 101 -10.10 -12.39 -18.01
C PHE A 101 -8.92 -12.74 -17.07
N PRO A 102 -8.05 -11.76 -16.75
CA PRO A 102 -7.04 -11.91 -15.71
C PRO A 102 -7.65 -12.08 -14.31
N THR A 103 -6.88 -12.63 -13.37
CA THR A 103 -7.25 -12.67 -11.94
C THR A 103 -6.60 -11.52 -11.19
N LEU A 104 -7.16 -11.12 -10.04
CA LEU A 104 -6.61 -10.06 -9.19
C LEU A 104 -5.14 -10.30 -8.82
N ALA A 105 -4.72 -11.57 -8.66
CA ALA A 105 -3.31 -11.95 -8.47
C ALA A 105 -2.37 -11.39 -9.56
N HIS A 106 -2.80 -11.32 -10.82
CA HIS A 106 -1.98 -10.80 -11.92
C HIS A 106 -1.68 -9.30 -11.77
N TYR A 107 -2.58 -8.55 -11.13
CA TYR A 107 -2.42 -7.11 -10.88
C TYR A 107 -1.65 -6.83 -9.58
N LEU A 108 -1.90 -7.62 -8.53
CA LEU A 108 -1.24 -7.45 -7.24
C LEU A 108 0.21 -7.99 -7.27
N HIS A 109 0.45 -9.04 -8.05
CA HIS A 109 1.73 -9.74 -8.16
C HIS A 109 2.13 -9.96 -9.64
N PRO A 110 2.25 -8.87 -10.44
CA PRO A 110 2.58 -8.97 -11.86
C PRO A 110 3.97 -9.57 -12.05
N PRO A 111 4.19 -10.39 -13.10
CA PRO A 111 5.51 -10.91 -13.42
C PRO A 111 6.50 -9.75 -13.62
N GLU A 112 7.64 -9.81 -12.91
CA GLU A 112 8.61 -8.72 -12.89
C GLU A 112 9.87 -9.10 -13.68
N HIS A 113 10.27 -8.23 -14.61
CA HIS A 113 11.58 -8.29 -15.26
C HIS A 113 12.49 -7.23 -14.65
N ARG A 114 13.60 -7.67 -14.04
CA ARG A 114 14.64 -6.77 -13.53
C ARG A 114 15.82 -6.72 -14.50
N TRP A 115 16.17 -5.51 -14.87
CA TRP A 115 17.26 -5.20 -15.78
C TRP A 115 18.33 -4.37 -15.05
N LYS A 116 19.57 -4.50 -15.49
CA LYS A 116 20.67 -3.58 -15.18
C LYS A 116 20.99 -2.81 -16.46
N LEU A 117 21.14 -1.50 -16.35
CA LEU A 117 21.69 -0.68 -17.43
C LEU A 117 23.19 -0.50 -17.20
N TYR A 118 24.00 -1.07 -18.09
CA TYR A 118 25.43 -0.80 -18.14
C TYR A 118 25.69 0.34 -19.12
N VAL A 119 26.76 1.10 -18.91
CA VAL A 119 27.21 2.13 -19.85
C VAL A 119 28.68 1.90 -20.15
N VAL A 120 28.96 1.30 -21.31
CA VAL A 120 30.31 0.90 -21.73
C VAL A 120 30.79 1.84 -22.83
N GLU A 121 31.90 2.54 -22.59
CA GLU A 121 32.50 3.49 -23.55
C GLU A 121 31.47 4.51 -24.10
N GLU A 122 30.69 5.11 -23.18
CA GLU A 122 29.58 6.05 -23.41
C GLU A 122 28.34 5.47 -24.13
N VAL A 123 28.25 4.14 -24.29
CA VAL A 123 27.10 3.46 -24.91
C VAL A 123 26.26 2.73 -23.84
N PRO A 124 24.97 3.07 -23.66
CA PRO A 124 24.09 2.35 -22.75
C PRO A 124 23.68 0.97 -23.32
N GLU A 125 23.97 -0.11 -22.59
CA GLU A 125 23.71 -1.50 -22.99
C GLU A 125 22.75 -2.21 -22.01
N PRO A 126 21.71 -2.91 -22.53
CA PRO A 126 20.71 -3.57 -21.70
C PRO A 126 21.18 -4.96 -21.20
N PHE A 127 21.14 -5.19 -19.90
CA PHE A 127 21.45 -6.50 -19.29
C PHE A 127 20.27 -7.03 -18.45
N LEU A 128 19.96 -8.32 -18.55
CA LEU A 128 18.87 -8.98 -17.82
C LEU A 128 19.40 -9.67 -16.57
N ASP A 129 18.93 -9.21 -15.42
CA ASP A 129 19.36 -9.59 -14.09
C ASP A 129 18.37 -10.60 -13.53
N TYR A 130 18.73 -11.88 -13.56
CA TYR A 130 17.86 -12.97 -13.10
C TYR A 130 17.94 -13.20 -11.58
N ASP A 131 19.06 -12.83 -10.95
CA ASP A 131 19.37 -13.15 -9.54
C ASP A 131 18.90 -12.06 -8.57
N VAL A 132 17.62 -11.69 -8.67
CA VAL A 132 17.03 -10.68 -7.78
C VAL A 132 15.78 -11.25 -7.09
N PRO A 133 15.74 -11.33 -5.75
CA PRO A 133 14.60 -11.90 -5.04
C PRO A 133 13.27 -11.19 -5.37
N PRO A 134 12.13 -11.92 -5.40
CA PRO A 134 10.81 -11.32 -5.55
C PRO A 134 10.61 -10.16 -4.56
N ARG A 135 9.99 -9.08 -5.03
CA ARG A 135 9.78 -7.88 -4.20
C ARG A 135 8.88 -8.25 -3.02
N ARG A 136 9.34 -7.99 -1.79
CA ARG A 136 8.50 -8.07 -0.58
C ARG A 136 7.80 -6.75 -0.26
N ASP A 137 7.99 -5.74 -1.10
CA ASP A 137 7.40 -4.41 -0.98
C ASP A 137 5.91 -4.43 -1.41
N GLN A 138 5.12 -5.28 -0.76
CA GLN A 138 3.66 -5.17 -0.74
C GLN A 138 3.30 -3.94 0.11
N LEU A 139 3.29 -2.78 -0.54
CA LEU A 139 2.68 -1.54 -0.07
C LEU A 139 1.16 -1.71 0.18
N LEU A 140 0.59 -2.79 -0.35
CA LEU A 140 -0.80 -3.19 -0.24
C LEU A 140 -0.99 -4.22 0.87
N GLY A 141 -2.08 -4.02 1.61
CA GLY A 141 -2.56 -4.88 2.67
C GLY A 141 -2.11 -4.49 4.08
N VAL A 142 -2.85 -4.97 5.06
CA VAL A 142 -2.62 -4.77 6.49
C VAL A 142 -2.41 -6.11 7.17
N TRP A 143 -1.55 -6.14 8.20
CA TRP A 143 -1.33 -7.35 9.00
C TRP A 143 -1.99 -7.20 10.37
N LEU A 144 -3.11 -7.91 10.54
CA LEU A 144 -4.00 -7.88 11.68
C LEU A 144 -4.15 -9.30 12.28
N PRO A 145 -3.09 -9.88 12.88
CA PRO A 145 -3.04 -11.29 13.27
C PRO A 145 -4.00 -11.69 14.41
N ARG A 146 -4.48 -10.72 15.19
CA ARG A 146 -5.41 -10.89 16.32
C ARG A 146 -6.79 -10.28 16.07
N TYR A 147 -7.06 -9.81 14.85
CA TYR A 147 -8.32 -9.15 14.51
C TYR A 147 -9.40 -10.18 14.17
N GLU A 148 -10.49 -10.14 14.91
CA GLU A 148 -11.66 -11.00 14.68
C GLU A 148 -12.48 -10.41 13.53
N LEU A 149 -12.66 -11.18 12.46
CA LEU A 149 -13.52 -10.82 11.33
C LEU A 149 -14.98 -11.11 11.65
N HIS A 150 -15.90 -10.46 10.91
CA HIS A 150 -17.30 -10.85 10.94
C HIS A 150 -17.47 -12.30 10.43
N PRO A 151 -18.28 -13.16 11.08
CA PRO A 151 -18.42 -14.57 10.71
C PRO A 151 -18.94 -14.81 9.28
N ASP A 152 -19.72 -13.88 8.71
CA ASP A 152 -20.27 -14.00 7.36
C ASP A 152 -19.30 -13.48 6.27
N TRP A 153 -18.20 -12.82 6.65
CA TRP A 153 -17.25 -12.28 5.69
C TRP A 153 -16.40 -13.40 5.07
N LEU A 154 -16.65 -13.66 3.79
CA LEU A 154 -15.93 -14.66 3.02
C LEU A 154 -14.47 -14.23 2.77
N LEU A 155 -13.56 -15.20 2.82
CA LEU A 155 -12.15 -15.01 2.54
C LEU A 155 -11.82 -15.55 1.14
N PHE A 156 -11.21 -14.70 0.31
CA PHE A 156 -10.84 -15.02 -1.06
C PHE A 156 -9.34 -14.80 -1.26
N LYS A 157 -8.70 -15.66 -2.04
CA LYS A 157 -7.34 -15.41 -2.52
C LYS A 157 -7.37 -14.52 -3.77
N PRO A 158 -6.30 -13.76 -4.07
CA PRO A 158 -6.19 -13.00 -5.31
C PRO A 158 -6.35 -13.86 -6.58
N GLU A 159 -5.98 -15.15 -6.53
CA GLU A 159 -6.12 -16.09 -7.64
C GLU A 159 -7.58 -16.49 -7.92
N ASP A 160 -8.42 -16.52 -6.89
CA ASP A 160 -9.83 -16.93 -6.97
C ASP A 160 -10.76 -15.79 -7.45
N ILE A 161 -10.22 -14.59 -7.66
CA ILE A 161 -10.97 -13.39 -8.02
C ILE A 161 -10.64 -13.01 -9.47
N LEU A 162 -11.63 -13.02 -10.36
CA LEU A 162 -11.47 -12.41 -11.68
C LEU A 162 -11.49 -10.88 -11.56
N ALA A 163 -10.65 -10.20 -12.34
CA ALA A 163 -10.66 -8.75 -12.46
C ALA A 163 -11.19 -8.32 -13.84
N SER A 164 -11.76 -7.13 -13.92
CA SER A 164 -12.01 -6.50 -15.22
C SER A 164 -10.67 -6.22 -15.89
N PRO A 165 -10.48 -6.60 -17.17
CA PRO A 165 -9.34 -6.10 -17.94
C PRO A 165 -9.39 -4.57 -17.94
N ALA A 166 -8.22 -3.93 -17.87
CA ALA A 166 -8.10 -2.50 -18.10
C ALA A 166 -8.31 -2.20 -19.60
N ASP A 167 -8.66 -0.96 -19.93
CA ASP A 167 -8.82 -0.55 -21.33
C ASP A 167 -7.47 -0.54 -22.10
N ASP A 168 -6.35 -0.48 -21.39
CA ASP A 168 -4.99 -0.76 -21.89
C ASP A 168 -4.08 -1.43 -20.85
N ASP A 169 -2.97 -2.04 -21.32
CA ASP A 169 -1.96 -2.73 -20.51
C ASP A 169 -1.19 -1.79 -19.52
N GLU A 170 -1.40 -0.47 -19.59
CA GLU A 170 -0.66 0.53 -18.81
C GLU A 170 -1.42 0.94 -17.55
N GLU A 171 -2.72 1.23 -17.67
CA GLU A 171 -3.60 1.41 -16.51
C GLU A 171 -3.68 0.13 -15.67
N GLU A 172 -3.52 -1.05 -16.28
CA GLU A 172 -3.42 -2.37 -15.65
C GLU A 172 -2.38 -2.46 -14.51
N LEU A 173 -1.34 -1.61 -14.54
CA LEU A 173 -0.23 -1.64 -13.57
C LEU A 173 -0.04 -0.36 -12.75
N GLU A 174 -0.69 0.76 -13.14
CA GLU A 174 -0.70 1.99 -12.33
C GLU A 174 -1.68 1.92 -11.16
N LYS A 175 -2.83 1.24 -11.34
CA LYS A 175 -3.88 1.12 -10.30
C LYS A 175 -4.43 -0.30 -10.25
N PRO A 176 -4.69 -0.86 -9.04
CA PRO A 176 -5.36 -2.14 -8.94
C PRO A 176 -6.78 -2.05 -9.51
N PRO A 177 -7.30 -3.13 -10.11
CA PRO A 177 -8.59 -3.13 -10.77
C PRO A 177 -9.69 -3.03 -9.70
N THR A 178 -10.53 -2.03 -9.84
CA THR A 178 -11.60 -1.78 -8.87
C THR A 178 -12.82 -2.67 -9.09
N MET A 179 -13.07 -3.15 -10.30
CA MET A 179 -14.18 -4.06 -10.61
C MET A 179 -13.70 -5.52 -10.67
N VAL A 180 -14.30 -6.38 -9.84
CA VAL A 180 -13.91 -7.79 -9.70
C VAL A 180 -15.11 -8.73 -9.53
N TRP A 181 -14.91 -10.01 -9.87
CA TRP A 181 -15.87 -11.10 -9.66
C TRP A 181 -15.21 -12.22 -8.84
N PRO A 182 -15.49 -12.28 -7.52
CA PRO A 182 -14.99 -13.35 -6.67
C PRO A 182 -15.61 -14.70 -7.04
N ARG A 183 -14.80 -15.75 -7.16
CA ARG A 183 -15.29 -17.13 -7.31
C ARG A 183 -15.22 -17.83 -5.97
N SER A 184 -16.38 -18.27 -5.48
CA SER A 184 -16.43 -19.09 -4.28
C SER A 184 -16.47 -20.57 -4.67
N SER A 185 -15.54 -21.36 -4.13
CA SER A 185 -15.60 -22.82 -4.21
C SER A 185 -16.58 -23.42 -3.17
N THR A 186 -17.04 -22.62 -2.22
CA THR A 186 -17.90 -23.04 -1.10
C THR A 186 -19.38 -22.65 -1.28
N MET A 187 -19.68 -21.60 -2.05
CA MET A 187 -21.04 -21.24 -2.46
C MET A 187 -21.37 -21.77 -3.85
N ALA A 188 -22.62 -22.20 -4.04
CA ALA A 188 -23.09 -22.76 -5.30
C ALA A 188 -23.52 -21.66 -6.29
N GLY A 189 -22.54 -21.00 -6.92
CA GLY A 189 -22.72 -19.96 -7.93
C GLY A 189 -21.57 -18.96 -7.93
N ASP A 190 -21.44 -18.18 -9.01
CA ASP A 190 -20.55 -17.02 -9.02
C ASP A 190 -21.11 -15.94 -8.07
N MET A 191 -20.25 -15.25 -7.32
CA MET A 191 -20.68 -14.09 -6.52
C MET A 191 -21.10 -12.93 -7.43
N PRO A 192 -21.95 -12.01 -6.96
CA PRO A 192 -22.18 -10.75 -7.65
C PRO A 192 -20.88 -9.96 -7.81
N MET A 193 -20.89 -9.03 -8.77
CA MET A 193 -19.79 -8.11 -9.03
C MET A 193 -19.48 -7.27 -7.77
N CYS A 194 -18.20 -7.15 -7.44
CA CYS A 194 -17.72 -6.42 -6.28
C CYS A 194 -16.80 -5.26 -6.71
N TYR A 195 -16.79 -4.22 -5.89
CA TYR A 195 -15.75 -3.22 -5.84
C TYR A 195 -14.60 -3.73 -4.95
N PHE A 196 -13.39 -3.85 -5.48
CA PHE A 196 -12.18 -4.13 -4.71
C PHE A 196 -11.60 -2.83 -4.16
N LYS A 197 -11.64 -2.66 -2.83
CA LYS A 197 -10.97 -1.55 -2.14
C LYS A 197 -9.62 -2.02 -1.60
N PRO A 198 -8.47 -1.61 -2.19
CA PRO A 198 -7.16 -1.96 -1.65
C PRO A 198 -6.94 -1.34 -0.27
N LEU A 199 -6.38 -2.10 0.67
CA LEU A 199 -5.90 -1.57 1.94
C LEU A 199 -4.43 -1.18 1.79
N GLN A 200 -3.99 -0.13 2.50
CA GLN A 200 -2.60 0.37 2.46
C GLN A 200 -1.90 0.09 3.79
N CYS A 201 -0.67 -0.42 3.77
CA CYS A 201 -0.01 -0.91 4.98
C CYS A 201 0.27 0.18 6.03
N TRP A 202 0.58 1.41 5.60
CA TRP A 202 0.74 2.57 6.50
C TRP A 202 -0.59 3.14 7.02
N ARG A 203 -1.74 2.75 6.45
CA ARG A 203 -3.08 3.22 6.87
C ARG A 203 -3.90 2.15 7.61
N TRP A 204 -3.24 1.28 8.38
CA TRP A 204 -3.91 0.21 9.12
C TRP A 204 -5.01 0.71 10.07
N GLN A 205 -4.89 1.92 10.63
CA GLN A 205 -5.91 2.54 11.48
C GLN A 205 -7.20 2.85 10.70
N HIS A 206 -7.07 3.46 9.51
CA HIS A 206 -8.20 3.72 8.61
C HIS A 206 -8.85 2.42 8.13
N ALA A 207 -8.03 1.41 7.81
CA ALA A 207 -8.51 0.08 7.44
C ALA A 207 -9.34 -0.56 8.55
N VAL A 208 -8.83 -0.58 9.79
CA VAL A 208 -9.55 -1.12 10.95
C VAL A 208 -10.84 -0.34 11.20
N ARG A 209 -10.82 1.00 11.11
CA ARG A 209 -12.02 1.84 11.25
C ARG A 209 -13.11 1.44 10.23
N GLU A 210 -12.75 1.40 8.96
CA GLU A 210 -13.68 1.04 7.88
C GLU A 210 -14.24 -0.37 8.07
N MET A 211 -13.40 -1.32 8.51
CA MET A 211 -13.83 -2.68 8.83
C MET A 211 -14.79 -2.73 10.02
N GLU A 212 -14.55 -1.97 11.11
CA GLU A 212 -15.52 -1.89 12.23
C GLU A 212 -16.85 -1.25 11.81
N THR A 213 -16.82 -0.20 10.98
CA THR A 213 -18.07 0.38 10.44
C THR A 213 -18.84 -0.64 9.62
N TYR A 214 -18.18 -1.37 8.70
CA TYR A 214 -18.88 -2.40 7.91
C TYR A 214 -19.32 -3.62 8.72
N LYS A 215 -18.63 -3.99 9.81
CA LYS A 215 -19.11 -5.01 10.75
C LYS A 215 -20.43 -4.57 11.40
N ALA A 216 -20.47 -3.36 11.96
CA ALA A 216 -21.64 -2.85 12.63
C ALA A 216 -22.83 -2.67 11.67
N LEU A 217 -22.56 -2.25 10.43
CA LEU A 217 -23.54 -2.21 9.34
C LEU A 217 -24.10 -3.61 9.00
N HIS A 218 -23.30 -4.68 9.11
CA HIS A 218 -23.75 -6.04 8.81
C HIS A 218 -24.73 -6.61 9.86
N GLU A 219 -24.68 -6.13 11.11
CA GLU A 219 -25.59 -6.54 12.20
C GLU A 219 -27.00 -5.90 12.12
N VAL A 220 -27.25 -5.02 11.15
CA VAL A 220 -28.52 -4.30 10.99
C VAL A 220 -29.51 -5.12 10.15
N GLU A 221 -30.67 -5.47 10.74
CA GLU A 221 -31.67 -6.34 10.08
C GLU A 221 -32.35 -5.68 8.86
N ASP A 222 -32.85 -4.44 8.99
CA ASP A 222 -33.56 -3.69 7.92
C ASP A 222 -32.60 -2.80 7.11
N PHE A 223 -31.55 -3.39 6.55
CA PHE A 223 -30.49 -2.66 5.83
C PHE A 223 -30.86 -2.23 4.40
N ASP A 224 -31.90 -2.81 3.79
CA ASP A 224 -32.21 -2.61 2.37
C ASP A 224 -32.73 -1.20 2.03
N ASP A 225 -33.18 -0.43 3.04
CA ASP A 225 -33.53 0.99 2.91
C ASP A 225 -32.29 1.91 3.03
N LEU A 226 -31.16 1.42 3.55
CA LEU A 226 -29.94 2.20 3.77
C LEU A 226 -29.06 2.17 2.51
N ARG A 227 -28.86 3.33 1.87
CA ARG A 227 -28.07 3.48 0.64
C ARG A 227 -26.56 3.50 0.90
N VAL A 228 -26.05 2.40 1.47
CA VAL A 228 -24.62 2.16 1.68
C VAL A 228 -24.28 0.76 1.18
N PRO A 229 -23.08 0.53 0.61
CA PRO A 229 -22.72 -0.78 0.11
C PRO A 229 -22.42 -1.76 1.26
N ARG A 230 -22.52 -3.07 1.00
CA ARG A 230 -22.20 -4.14 1.97
C ARG A 230 -20.80 -4.70 1.71
N VAL A 231 -20.11 -5.19 2.75
CA VAL A 231 -18.89 -6.01 2.55
C VAL A 231 -19.29 -7.45 2.23
N CYS A 232 -18.86 -7.92 1.07
CA CYS A 232 -19.03 -9.30 0.59
C CYS A 232 -17.92 -10.24 1.06
N GLY A 233 -16.76 -9.70 1.48
CA GLY A 233 -15.62 -10.47 1.95
C GLY A 233 -14.31 -9.69 1.91
N LEU A 234 -13.19 -10.40 2.06
CA LEU A 234 -11.84 -9.85 2.07
C LEU A 234 -10.91 -10.65 1.16
N VAL A 235 -9.92 -9.94 0.61
CA VAL A 235 -8.81 -10.53 -0.13
C VAL A 235 -7.67 -10.82 0.84
N THR A 236 -7.28 -12.08 0.99
CA THR A 236 -6.20 -12.50 1.90
C THR A 236 -4.82 -12.40 1.24
N GLY A 237 -3.80 -12.02 2.02
CA GLY A 237 -2.40 -12.13 1.62
C GLY A 237 -1.75 -13.47 1.99
N ASP A 238 -0.43 -13.58 1.78
CA ASP A 238 0.37 -14.81 1.94
C ASP A 238 0.40 -15.38 3.38
N ARG A 239 0.00 -14.59 4.38
CA ARG A 239 0.15 -14.91 5.81
C ARG A 239 -1.18 -14.79 6.55
N LYS A 240 -1.38 -15.60 7.59
CA LYS A 240 -2.56 -15.51 8.45
C LYS A 240 -2.69 -14.10 9.05
N GLY A 241 -3.88 -13.52 8.89
CA GLY A 241 -4.18 -12.14 9.31
C GLY A 241 -3.65 -11.06 8.36
N SER A 242 -3.10 -11.41 7.19
CA SER A 242 -2.80 -10.44 6.13
C SER A 242 -4.04 -10.26 5.25
N TYR A 243 -4.51 -9.02 5.11
CA TYR A 243 -5.67 -8.65 4.30
C TYR A 243 -5.27 -7.57 3.29
N LEU A 244 -5.32 -7.88 2.00
CA LEU A 244 -4.89 -7.02 0.89
C LEU A 244 -5.94 -5.97 0.50
N GLY A 245 -7.23 -6.28 0.72
CA GLY A 245 -8.34 -5.41 0.35
C GLY A 245 -9.69 -5.92 0.82
N LEU A 246 -10.69 -5.03 0.79
CA LEU A 246 -12.10 -5.34 1.01
C LEU A 246 -12.78 -5.63 -0.33
N LEU A 247 -13.73 -6.56 -0.33
CA LEU A 247 -14.66 -6.79 -1.44
C LEU A 247 -16.02 -6.22 -1.02
N ILE A 248 -16.38 -5.11 -1.64
CA ILE A 248 -17.58 -4.32 -1.34
C ILE A 248 -18.60 -4.56 -2.46
N SER A 249 -19.90 -4.60 -2.17
CA SER A 249 -20.95 -4.76 -3.19
C SER A 249 -20.86 -3.65 -4.22
N TYR A 250 -20.77 -3.98 -5.52
CA TYR A 250 -20.67 -2.97 -6.55
C TYR A 250 -21.97 -2.16 -6.70
N VAL A 251 -21.87 -0.84 -6.59
CA VAL A 251 -22.97 0.11 -6.87
C VAL A 251 -22.86 0.56 -8.33
N GLU A 252 -23.81 0.15 -9.17
CA GLU A 252 -23.95 0.69 -10.52
C GLU A 252 -24.26 2.19 -10.42
N ASN A 253 -23.48 3.02 -11.12
CA ASN A 253 -23.55 4.47 -10.97
C ASN A 253 -23.22 5.21 -12.27
N ALA A 254 -23.75 6.43 -12.39
CA ALA A 254 -23.44 7.35 -13.49
C ALA A 254 -22.22 8.25 -13.21
N GLY A 255 -21.67 8.18 -11.99
CA GLY A 255 -20.58 9.01 -11.49
C GLY A 255 -20.78 9.38 -10.02
N THR A 256 -19.84 10.18 -9.49
CA THR A 256 -19.97 10.79 -8.16
C THR A 256 -20.85 12.04 -8.22
N LEU A 257 -21.45 12.43 -7.10
CA LEU A 257 -22.19 13.69 -6.98
C LEU A 257 -21.30 14.90 -7.36
N GLU A 258 -20.01 14.87 -6.99
CA GLU A 258 -19.01 15.88 -7.40
C GLU A 258 -18.92 16.03 -8.93
N SER A 259 -18.94 14.92 -9.67
CA SER A 259 -18.80 14.89 -11.12
C SER A 259 -20.08 15.25 -11.89
N LEU A 260 -21.25 15.00 -11.29
CA LEU A 260 -22.55 15.14 -11.93
C LEU A 260 -23.21 16.50 -11.65
N VAL A 261 -22.87 17.15 -10.54
CA VAL A 261 -23.44 18.45 -10.17
C VAL A 261 -22.92 19.55 -11.09
N GLY A 262 -23.86 20.25 -11.74
CA GLY A 262 -23.59 21.39 -12.60
C GLY A 262 -24.80 22.33 -12.67
N PRO A 263 -24.64 23.52 -13.28
CA PRO A 263 -25.69 24.55 -13.31
C PRO A 263 -27.00 24.07 -13.96
N GLU A 264 -26.91 23.16 -14.92
CA GLU A 264 -28.06 22.60 -15.64
C GLU A 264 -28.82 21.49 -14.86
N MET A 265 -28.28 21.00 -13.73
CA MET A 265 -28.94 19.97 -12.92
C MET A 265 -30.26 20.52 -12.34
N PRO A 266 -31.43 19.90 -12.62
CA PRO A 266 -32.72 20.44 -12.18
C PRO A 266 -32.88 20.44 -10.65
N LEU A 267 -33.60 21.45 -10.14
CA LEU A 267 -33.82 21.66 -8.69
C LEU A 267 -34.48 20.50 -7.95
N GLU A 268 -35.21 19.64 -8.66
CA GLU A 268 -35.91 18.47 -8.11
C GLU A 268 -34.87 17.43 -7.65
N TYR A 269 -34.05 16.92 -8.57
CA TYR A 269 -32.90 16.04 -8.29
C TYR A 269 -32.00 16.58 -7.16
N ARG A 270 -31.67 17.88 -7.17
CA ARG A 270 -30.84 18.49 -6.11
C ARG A 270 -31.48 18.40 -4.72
N ARG A 271 -32.81 18.45 -4.63
CA ARG A 271 -33.53 18.27 -3.36
C ARG A 271 -33.65 16.81 -3.00
N ASP A 272 -33.92 15.95 -3.97
CA ASP A 272 -34.09 14.52 -3.73
C ASP A 272 -32.78 13.89 -3.24
N PHE A 273 -31.62 14.27 -3.81
CA PHE A 273 -30.31 13.84 -3.28
C PHE A 273 -30.08 14.34 -1.84
N LEU A 274 -30.51 15.55 -1.49
CA LEU A 274 -30.38 16.06 -0.12
C LEU A 274 -31.26 15.32 0.88
N VAL A 275 -32.49 14.99 0.50
CA VAL A 275 -33.38 14.16 1.33
C VAL A 275 -32.74 12.80 1.56
N GLN A 276 -32.31 12.11 0.49
CA GLN A 276 -31.69 10.80 0.59
C GLN A 276 -30.39 10.78 1.42
N LEU A 277 -29.52 11.80 1.26
CA LEU A 277 -28.30 11.92 2.04
C LEU A 277 -28.59 12.24 3.52
N THR A 278 -29.60 13.06 3.81
CA THR A 278 -30.01 13.36 5.19
C THR A 278 -30.58 12.11 5.85
N GLU A 279 -31.51 11.40 5.20
CA GLU A 279 -32.09 10.15 5.68
C GLU A 279 -31.02 9.08 5.93
N THR A 280 -30.06 8.92 5.01
CA THR A 280 -28.95 7.97 5.16
C THR A 280 -28.04 8.33 6.34
N LEU A 281 -27.73 9.62 6.53
CA LEU A 281 -26.90 10.07 7.64
C LEU A 281 -27.59 10.00 9.00
N ASP A 282 -28.87 10.38 9.07
CA ASP A 282 -29.66 10.27 10.30
C ASP A 282 -29.71 8.80 10.76
N LEU A 283 -29.97 7.85 9.83
CA LEU A 283 -29.95 6.41 10.13
C LEU A 283 -28.55 5.91 10.58
N LEU A 284 -27.48 6.35 9.92
CA LEU A 284 -26.10 6.02 10.37
C LEU A 284 -25.84 6.54 11.78
N HIS A 285 -26.28 7.76 12.10
CA HIS A 285 -26.07 8.39 13.41
C HIS A 285 -26.93 7.77 14.51
N GLU A 286 -28.17 7.33 14.19
CA GLU A 286 -29.04 6.55 15.09
C GLU A 286 -28.42 5.19 15.45
N LEU A 287 -27.68 4.57 14.53
CA LEU A 287 -26.90 3.35 14.75
C LEU A 287 -25.58 3.59 15.52
N GLY A 288 -25.27 4.85 15.89
CA GLY A 288 -24.01 5.23 16.52
C GLY A 288 -22.80 5.23 15.57
N LEU A 289 -23.04 5.12 14.26
CA LEU A 289 -22.01 5.15 13.23
C LEU A 289 -21.72 6.58 12.77
N THR A 290 -20.59 6.72 12.06
CA THR A 290 -20.15 7.97 11.43
C THR A 290 -19.69 7.66 10.02
N TRP A 291 -19.98 8.52 9.06
CA TRP A 291 -19.43 8.43 7.71
C TRP A 291 -17.94 8.79 7.72
N GLY A 292 -17.59 9.91 8.34
CA GLY A 292 -16.22 10.29 8.71
C GLY A 292 -15.42 11.05 7.66
N ASP A 293 -15.82 11.03 6.39
CA ASP A 293 -15.32 11.88 5.29
C ASP A 293 -16.50 12.27 4.37
N ALA A 294 -17.37 13.14 4.88
CA ALA A 294 -18.60 13.55 4.22
C ALA A 294 -18.36 14.60 3.12
N ARG A 295 -18.35 14.15 1.85
CA ARG A 295 -18.01 14.98 0.68
C ARG A 295 -18.68 14.47 -0.61
N PRO A 296 -18.88 15.32 -1.64
CA PRO A 296 -19.59 14.91 -2.86
C PRO A 296 -18.88 13.84 -3.70
N SER A 297 -17.54 13.69 -3.56
CA SER A 297 -16.80 12.61 -4.23
C SER A 297 -17.02 11.23 -3.60
N ASN A 298 -17.52 11.19 -2.36
CA ASN A 298 -17.85 9.96 -1.63
C ASN A 298 -19.36 9.62 -1.72
N VAL A 299 -20.09 10.27 -2.63
CA VAL A 299 -21.50 9.97 -2.96
C VAL A 299 -21.58 9.48 -4.40
N LEU A 300 -22.08 8.26 -4.61
CA LEU A 300 -22.35 7.70 -5.94
C LEU A 300 -23.84 7.91 -6.30
N ILE A 301 -24.13 8.24 -7.57
CA ILE A 301 -25.51 8.36 -8.06
C ILE A 301 -25.85 7.17 -8.97
N ASP A 302 -26.82 6.36 -8.57
CA ASP A 302 -27.26 5.18 -9.31
C ASP A 302 -28.19 5.52 -10.51
N PRO A 303 -28.43 4.60 -11.46
CA PRO A 303 -29.29 4.83 -12.63
C PRO A 303 -30.77 5.11 -12.34
N ASN A 304 -31.22 5.01 -11.09
CA ASN A 304 -32.57 5.33 -10.60
C ASN A 304 -32.58 6.59 -9.72
N ASP A 305 -31.52 7.41 -9.80
CA ASP A 305 -31.33 8.64 -9.03
C ASP A 305 -31.20 8.40 -7.51
N GLY A 306 -30.74 7.21 -7.12
CA GLY A 306 -30.35 6.87 -5.76
C GLY A 306 -29.00 7.46 -5.38
N ALA A 307 -28.93 8.21 -4.28
CA ALA A 307 -27.67 8.73 -3.72
C ALA A 307 -27.10 7.76 -2.68
N TRP A 308 -25.97 7.12 -3.01
CA TRP A 308 -25.29 6.14 -2.17
C TRP A 308 -24.09 6.73 -1.45
N VAL A 309 -24.03 6.56 -0.14
CA VAL A 309 -22.90 6.95 0.71
C VAL A 309 -21.84 5.85 0.68
N VAL A 310 -20.60 6.21 0.33
CA VAL A 310 -19.46 5.28 0.26
C VAL A 310 -18.23 5.83 0.99
N ASP A 311 -17.23 4.97 1.19
CA ASP A 311 -15.97 5.24 1.90
C ASP A 311 -16.11 5.66 3.38
N PHE A 312 -15.93 4.68 4.28
CA PHE A 312 -15.91 4.88 5.73
C PHE A 312 -14.49 4.88 6.33
N GLY A 313 -13.46 4.76 5.49
CA GLY A 313 -12.06 4.81 5.92
C GLY A 313 -11.56 6.23 6.15
N GLY A 314 -12.15 7.20 5.43
CA GLY A 314 -11.87 8.63 5.55
C GLY A 314 -10.38 8.96 5.42
N ALA A 315 -9.81 8.61 4.27
CA ALA A 315 -8.37 8.68 4.03
C ALA A 315 -8.07 9.42 2.72
N HIS A 316 -7.71 10.70 2.82
CA HIS A 316 -7.16 11.46 1.71
C HIS A 316 -6.00 12.34 2.16
N ASP A 317 -4.77 11.94 1.82
CA ASP A 317 -3.64 12.86 1.86
C ASP A 317 -3.92 14.04 0.92
N GLU A 318 -3.30 15.18 1.22
CA GLU A 318 -3.68 16.49 0.74
C GLU A 318 -3.52 16.71 -0.79
N PRO A 319 -4.22 17.70 -1.38
CA PRO A 319 -5.09 18.70 -0.74
C PRO A 319 -6.56 18.56 -1.14
N ARG A 320 -7.39 18.08 -0.20
CA ARG A 320 -8.87 18.23 -0.15
C ARG A 320 -9.44 18.21 1.27
N ILE A 321 -8.68 17.73 2.27
CA ILE A 321 -9.02 17.91 3.68
C ILE A 321 -9.02 19.42 3.98
N GLY A 322 -10.18 19.96 4.31
CA GLY A 322 -10.40 21.38 4.58
C GLY A 322 -11.53 22.01 3.75
N ASP A 323 -11.87 21.49 2.57
CA ASP A 323 -12.91 22.12 1.71
C ASP A 323 -14.35 21.79 2.14
N TRP A 324 -14.55 20.63 2.78
CA TRP A 324 -15.88 20.06 3.07
C TRP A 324 -16.14 19.81 4.56
N VAL A 325 -15.11 19.41 5.31
CA VAL A 325 -15.17 19.11 6.75
C VAL A 325 -13.89 19.64 7.40
N SER A 326 -14.03 20.29 8.56
CA SER A 326 -12.89 20.77 9.36
C SER A 326 -12.04 19.61 9.88
N LYS A 327 -10.71 19.75 9.87
CA LYS A 327 -9.76 18.70 10.32
C LYS A 327 -10.12 18.11 11.71
N ARG A 328 -10.51 18.97 12.65
CA ARG A 328 -10.96 18.61 14.01
C ARG A 328 -12.30 17.86 14.09
N HIS A 329 -13.14 17.93 13.06
CA HIS A 329 -14.46 17.31 13.01
C HIS A 329 -14.51 16.06 12.14
N LEU A 330 -13.47 15.77 11.35
CA LEU A 330 -13.31 14.49 10.66
C LEU A 330 -13.64 13.34 11.61
N HIS A 331 -14.19 12.25 11.07
CA HIS A 331 -14.47 11.05 11.86
C HIS A 331 -15.53 11.21 12.99
N THR A 332 -16.31 12.30 13.01
CA THR A 332 -17.39 12.55 13.99
C THR A 332 -18.74 12.82 13.34
N GLN A 333 -19.84 12.62 14.09
CA GLN A 333 -21.19 13.02 13.65
C GLN A 333 -21.31 14.53 13.38
N LEU A 334 -20.51 15.36 14.07
CA LEU A 334 -20.47 16.81 13.81
C LEU A 334 -19.87 17.12 12.43
N GLY A 335 -18.78 16.44 12.07
CA GLY A 335 -18.15 16.55 10.75
C GLY A 335 -19.03 16.02 9.62
N ASP A 336 -19.77 14.95 9.85
CA ASP A 336 -20.75 14.44 8.88
C ASP A 336 -21.83 15.49 8.57
N ARG A 337 -22.30 16.22 9.60
CA ARG A 337 -23.28 17.31 9.45
C ARG A 337 -22.69 18.57 8.82
N GLU A 338 -21.42 18.87 9.10
CA GLU A 338 -20.66 19.94 8.42
C GLU A 338 -20.48 19.64 6.92
N GLY A 339 -20.11 18.40 6.58
CA GLY A 339 -20.00 17.92 5.21
C GLY A 339 -21.33 17.96 4.47
N LEU A 340 -22.42 17.49 5.10
CA LEU A 340 -23.78 17.59 4.56
C LEU A 340 -24.18 19.06 4.32
N TYR A 341 -23.84 19.98 5.23
CA TYR A 341 -24.09 21.42 5.03
C TYR A 341 -23.33 21.96 3.81
N ASN A 342 -22.06 21.61 3.67
CA ASN A 342 -21.24 22.06 2.53
C ASN A 342 -21.72 21.44 1.19
N ILE A 343 -22.14 20.17 1.18
CA ILE A 343 -22.82 19.53 0.04
C ILE A 343 -24.12 20.28 -0.31
N THR A 344 -24.91 20.66 0.70
CA THR A 344 -26.14 21.45 0.53
C THR A 344 -25.85 22.82 -0.10
N ARG A 345 -24.78 23.50 0.34
CA ARG A 345 -24.33 24.77 -0.24
C ARG A 345 -23.93 24.62 -1.70
N MET A 346 -23.16 23.58 -2.06
CA MET A 346 -22.81 23.28 -3.46
C MET A 346 -24.06 23.02 -4.31
N LEU A 347 -25.01 22.23 -3.82
CA LEU A 347 -26.25 21.91 -4.54
C LEU A 347 -27.17 23.12 -4.71
N MET A 348 -27.19 24.05 -3.75
CA MET A 348 -28.06 25.23 -3.79
C MET A 348 -27.39 26.49 -4.37
N ASP A 349 -26.15 26.38 -4.84
CA ASP A 349 -25.41 27.50 -5.44
C ASP A 349 -26.16 28.11 -6.65
N GLY A 350 -26.10 29.44 -6.75
CA GLY A 350 -26.86 30.24 -7.71
C GLY A 350 -28.38 30.31 -7.47
N ILE A 351 -28.92 29.61 -6.46
CA ILE A 351 -30.36 29.54 -6.16
C ILE A 351 -30.67 30.15 -4.79
N VAL A 352 -29.89 29.80 -3.78
CA VAL A 352 -29.98 30.31 -2.42
C VAL A 352 -28.60 30.75 -1.97
N ASP A 353 -28.50 32.00 -1.49
CA ASP A 353 -27.29 32.48 -0.84
C ASP A 353 -27.20 31.87 0.56
N MET A 354 -26.32 30.87 0.73
CA MET A 354 -26.01 30.27 2.02
C MET A 354 -24.57 30.61 2.41
N PRO A 355 -24.33 31.10 3.65
CA PRO A 355 -22.99 31.42 4.10
C PRO A 355 -22.10 30.17 4.14
N SER A 356 -20.79 30.36 4.03
CA SER A 356 -19.84 29.34 4.45
C SER A 356 -19.92 29.14 5.96
N LEU A 357 -19.87 27.90 6.45
CA LEU A 357 -19.43 27.66 7.82
C LEU A 357 -17.97 28.14 7.95
N PRO A 358 -17.58 28.75 9.09
CA PRO A 358 -16.18 28.97 9.38
C PRO A 358 -15.50 27.61 9.56
N LEU A 359 -14.80 27.18 8.52
CA LEU A 359 -13.77 26.16 8.64
C LEU A 359 -12.72 26.71 9.61
N ASP A 360 -12.26 25.87 10.53
CA ASP A 360 -11.25 26.27 11.52
C ASP A 360 -9.91 26.54 10.81
N ASP A 361 -9.60 27.82 10.55
CA ASP A 361 -8.21 28.20 10.40
C ASP A 361 -7.57 28.21 11.80
N GLY A 362 -6.33 27.72 11.88
CA GLY A 362 -5.67 27.38 13.16
C GLY A 362 -5.24 28.58 14.00
N THR A 363 -6.06 29.63 14.10
CA THR A 363 -5.88 30.66 15.12
C THR A 363 -6.43 30.18 16.45
N SER A 364 -5.52 29.70 17.30
CA SER A 364 -5.73 29.51 18.72
C SER A 364 -6.23 30.80 19.38
N THR A 365 -7.54 30.92 19.58
CA THR A 365 -8.12 31.80 20.59
C THR A 365 -8.24 31.02 21.87
N GLU A 366 -7.32 31.28 22.79
CA GLU A 366 -7.48 30.97 24.21
C GLU A 366 -8.72 31.72 24.71
N GLU A 367 -9.86 31.03 24.80
CA GLU A 367 -10.97 31.49 25.66
C GLU A 367 -10.74 30.89 27.04
N GLU A 368 -10.15 31.70 27.93
CA GLU A 368 -10.12 31.44 29.37
C GLU A 368 -11.57 31.32 29.86
N VAL A 369 -11.94 30.13 30.34
CA VAL A 369 -13.20 29.93 31.05
C VAL A 369 -12.94 30.28 32.51
N GLU A 370 -13.38 31.47 32.92
CA GLU A 370 -13.44 31.88 34.32
C GLU A 370 -14.56 31.09 35.02
N ASP A 371 -14.20 30.01 35.72
CA ASP A 371 -15.10 29.31 36.65
C ASP A 371 -15.12 30.07 37.99
N GLU A 372 -16.09 30.96 38.20
CA GLU A 372 -16.43 31.52 39.51
C GLU A 372 -17.40 30.59 40.28
N ASP A 373 -16.93 30.16 41.46
CA ASP A 373 -17.65 29.87 42.72
C ASP A 373 -19.03 29.15 42.71
N ASP A 374 -19.09 28.03 43.42
CA ASP A 374 -20.15 27.75 44.41
C ASP A 374 -19.52 27.00 45.61
N GLU A 375 -19.64 27.59 46.81
CA GLU A 375 -19.12 27.05 48.10
C GLU A 375 -20.12 26.06 48.76
N ASP A 376 -19.68 25.43 49.86
CA ASP A 376 -20.45 24.63 50.85
C ASP A 376 -20.99 23.26 50.36
N ASP A 377 -20.71 22.12 51.02
CA ASP A 377 -20.80 21.88 52.48
C ASP A 377 -19.87 20.72 52.95
N GLU A 378 -19.75 20.61 54.29
CA GLU A 378 -18.76 19.82 55.05
C GLU A 378 -19.06 18.30 55.20
N ASP A 379 -18.00 17.57 55.61
CA ASP A 379 -17.95 16.53 56.67
C ASP A 379 -17.41 15.11 56.36
N ASP A 380 -16.64 14.64 57.36
CA ASP A 380 -16.18 13.29 57.71
C ASP A 380 -15.26 12.50 56.74
N GLU A 381 -14.18 11.85 57.14
CA GLU A 381 -13.19 11.89 58.26
C GLU A 381 -12.27 10.65 57.99
N ASP A 382 -11.01 10.73 58.41
CA ASP A 382 -10.07 9.63 58.74
C ASP A 382 -9.77 8.48 57.74
N ASP A 383 -8.51 8.40 57.29
CA ASP A 383 -7.50 7.56 57.98
C ASP A 383 -6.06 8.01 57.57
N GLU A 384 -5.15 8.08 58.55
CA GLU A 384 -3.74 8.51 58.42
C GLU A 384 -2.77 7.31 58.18
N ASP A 385 -1.45 7.60 58.19
CA ASP A 385 -0.30 6.67 58.38
C ASP A 385 0.06 5.73 57.18
N ASP A 386 1.33 5.52 56.77
CA ASP A 386 2.68 6.01 57.13
C ASP A 386 3.46 6.20 55.81
N GLU A 387 4.24 7.26 55.56
CA GLU A 387 5.64 7.52 55.95
C GLU A 387 6.72 6.52 55.46
N ASP A 388 7.77 7.12 54.87
CA ASP A 388 9.19 6.73 54.70
C ASP A 388 9.61 5.47 53.90
N ASP A 389 10.41 5.71 52.85
CA ASP A 389 11.89 5.55 52.94
C ASP A 389 12.57 6.34 51.78
N GLU A 390 13.53 7.21 52.12
CA GLU A 390 14.50 7.85 51.19
C GLU A 390 15.78 6.97 51.06
N ASP A 391 16.83 7.50 50.41
CA ASP A 391 18.19 6.93 50.21
C ASP A 391 18.27 5.79 49.16
N ASP A 392 19.15 5.80 48.14
CA ASP A 392 20.57 6.19 48.14
C ASP A 392 20.99 6.99 46.87
N GLU A 393 21.92 7.94 47.04
CA GLU A 393 22.75 8.54 45.96
C GLU A 393 24.03 7.68 45.71
N ASP A 394 24.98 8.24 44.94
CA ASP A 394 26.36 7.74 44.68
C ASP A 394 26.55 6.57 43.68
N ASP A 395 27.01 6.90 42.47
CA ASP A 395 28.45 6.80 42.14
C ASP A 395 28.73 7.49 40.77
N GLU A 396 29.54 8.55 40.79
CA GLU A 396 30.22 9.12 39.60
C GLU A 396 31.60 8.43 39.40
N ASP A 397 32.32 8.84 38.35
CA ASP A 397 33.73 8.56 38.03
C ASP A 397 34.10 7.15 37.50
N ASP A 398 34.48 7.08 36.22
CA ASP A 398 35.90 6.97 35.87
C ASP A 398 36.13 7.45 34.41
N GLU A 399 37.13 8.32 34.22
CA GLU A 399 37.58 8.85 32.91
C GLU A 399 38.69 7.98 32.29
N ASP A 400 39.06 8.29 31.03
CA ASP A 400 40.34 8.02 30.37
C ASP A 400 40.81 6.56 30.12
N ASP A 401 41.03 6.19 28.84
CA ASP A 401 42.35 6.38 28.20
C ASP A 401 42.31 6.04 26.68
N ASP A 402 43.09 6.78 25.89
CA ASP A 402 43.37 6.51 24.47
C ASP A 402 44.40 5.37 24.31
N ASP A 403 44.37 4.59 23.21
CA ASP A 403 45.60 4.08 22.60
C ASP A 403 45.45 3.78 21.09
N ASP A 404 46.46 4.20 20.31
CA ASP A 404 46.61 3.96 18.88
C ASP A 404 47.28 2.58 18.62
N GLY A 405 47.04 1.93 17.47
CA GLY A 405 47.52 0.56 17.26
C GLY A 405 47.63 0.06 15.82
N ASP A 406 48.31 0.82 14.96
CA ASP A 406 48.72 0.41 13.60
C ASP A 406 49.61 -0.84 13.59
N TYR A 407 49.35 -1.79 12.67
CA TYR A 407 50.20 -2.96 12.38
C TYR A 407 50.07 -3.40 10.92
N ASP A 408 50.96 -2.90 10.08
CA ASP A 408 51.33 -3.43 8.76
C ASP A 408 52.58 -4.36 8.88
N GLU A 409 53.12 -4.82 7.73
CA GLU A 409 54.33 -5.68 7.53
C GLU A 409 54.11 -7.21 7.68
N GLU A 410 54.11 -8.00 6.59
CA GLU A 410 55.26 -8.56 5.81
C GLU A 410 55.81 -9.88 6.43
N GLU A 411 56.36 -10.88 5.74
CA GLU A 411 56.38 -11.34 4.32
C GLU A 411 56.80 -12.85 4.33
N GLU A 412 57.27 -13.43 3.20
CA GLU A 412 57.98 -14.76 3.09
C GLU A 412 57.16 -16.04 3.42
N GLU A 413 57.38 -17.25 2.89
CA GLU A 413 58.21 -17.91 1.83
C GLU A 413 57.33 -19.10 1.31
N GLU A 414 57.49 -19.82 0.19
CA GLU A 414 58.53 -20.00 -0.85
C GLU A 414 57.80 -20.51 -2.15
N GLU A 415 58.39 -20.39 -3.36
CA GLU A 415 58.00 -21.19 -4.55
C GLU A 415 59.07 -22.27 -4.81
N GLU A 416 58.70 -23.54 -5.05
CA GLU A 416 59.53 -24.45 -5.88
C GLU A 416 58.67 -25.39 -6.73
N GLU A 417 59.17 -25.67 -7.95
CA GLU A 417 58.50 -26.40 -9.04
C GLU A 417 58.73 -27.94 -9.00
N THR A 418 58.31 -28.60 -10.10
CA THR A 418 58.60 -29.99 -10.51
C THR A 418 57.66 -31.06 -9.95
N GLU A 419 57.27 -32.12 -10.68
CA GLU A 419 57.78 -32.65 -11.96
C GLU A 419 56.64 -33.35 -12.76
N GLU A 420 56.66 -33.30 -14.09
CA GLU A 420 55.72 -34.04 -14.97
C GLU A 420 56.18 -35.49 -15.20
N VAL A 421 55.25 -36.46 -15.16
CA VAL A 421 55.44 -37.79 -15.78
C VAL A 421 54.12 -38.30 -16.39
N GLU A 422 54.14 -38.66 -17.68
CA GLU A 422 53.03 -39.22 -18.45
C GLU A 422 52.94 -40.77 -18.38
N ASP A 423 51.89 -41.32 -19.02
CA ASP A 423 51.61 -42.74 -19.34
C ASP A 423 51.21 -43.66 -18.15
N HIS A 424 50.28 -44.63 -18.28
CA HIS A 424 49.78 -45.35 -19.46
C HIS A 424 48.38 -45.96 -19.24
N ASP A 425 47.85 -46.69 -20.23
CA ASP A 425 46.46 -47.15 -20.38
C ASP A 425 46.02 -48.40 -19.58
N HIS A 426 44.68 -48.62 -19.58
CA HIS A 426 43.95 -49.86 -19.99
C HIS A 426 42.89 -50.48 -19.04
N GLU A 427 41.69 -50.69 -19.63
CA GLU A 427 40.68 -51.77 -19.44
C GLU A 427 40.04 -52.02 -18.05
N GLU A 428 38.74 -51.72 -17.91
CA GLU A 428 37.56 -52.60 -18.13
C GLU A 428 37.22 -53.57 -16.97
N GLY A 429 35.96 -53.54 -16.50
CA GLY A 429 35.48 -54.58 -15.57
C GLY A 429 34.06 -54.44 -14.98
N LEU A 430 33.07 -55.04 -15.66
CA LEU A 430 31.90 -55.72 -15.05
C LEU A 430 30.73 -54.91 -14.42
N LYS A 431 29.75 -54.60 -15.30
CA LYS A 431 28.34 -55.06 -15.27
C LYS A 431 27.52 -55.10 -13.96
N GLU A 432 26.37 -54.40 -14.05
CA GLU A 432 25.00 -54.90 -13.81
C GLU A 432 24.73 -55.87 -12.64
N LEU A 433 23.86 -55.46 -11.71
CA LEU A 433 22.48 -55.98 -11.70
C LEU A 433 21.56 -55.15 -10.79
N ALA A 434 20.48 -54.63 -11.37
CA ALA A 434 19.32 -54.14 -10.63
C ALA A 434 18.32 -55.28 -10.37
N GLY A 435 17.45 -55.12 -9.36
CA GLY A 435 16.32 -56.02 -9.11
C GLY A 435 15.85 -55.95 -7.65
N MET A 436 14.78 -55.20 -7.36
CA MET A 436 13.41 -55.75 -7.21
C MET A 436 13.18 -56.46 -5.85
N MET A 437 12.03 -56.33 -5.15
CA MET A 437 10.70 -55.94 -5.61
C MET A 437 9.79 -55.42 -4.45
N ASN A 438 8.63 -54.90 -4.85
CA ASN A 438 7.55 -54.29 -4.05
C ASN A 438 6.73 -55.24 -3.14
N PHE A 439 5.73 -54.63 -2.48
CA PHE A 439 4.53 -55.16 -1.77
C PHE A 439 4.66 -55.33 -0.24
N GLY A 440 3.72 -54.91 0.61
CA GLY A 440 2.50 -54.09 0.38
C GLY A 440 1.44 -54.25 1.49
N ASN A 441 0.65 -53.20 1.74
CA ASN A 441 -0.61 -53.13 2.52
C ASN A 441 -0.65 -53.36 4.06
N SER A 442 -1.44 -52.47 4.69
CA SER A 442 -2.45 -52.69 5.76
C SER A 442 -2.14 -52.37 7.23
N GLU A 443 -3.10 -51.62 7.80
CA GLU A 443 -3.58 -51.55 9.21
C GLU A 443 -2.81 -50.81 10.32
N GLN A 444 -3.49 -49.73 10.77
CA GLN A 444 -3.74 -49.23 12.14
C GLN A 444 -2.98 -49.86 13.34
N LEU A 445 -2.41 -48.97 14.17
CA LEU A 445 -2.52 -48.83 15.64
C LEU A 445 -1.83 -47.49 15.99
N ASP A 446 -2.53 -46.50 16.56
CA ASP A 446 -2.62 -46.20 18.01
C ASP A 446 -1.26 -46.15 18.73
N GLY A 447 -0.98 -45.02 19.41
CA GLY A 447 0.29 -44.78 20.10
C GLY A 447 0.69 -43.29 20.13
N SER A 448 0.22 -42.59 21.16
CA SER A 448 0.70 -41.26 21.58
C SER A 448 2.22 -41.17 21.73
N PHE A 449 2.84 -40.03 21.37
CA PHE A 449 3.94 -39.47 22.16
C PHE A 449 4.07 -37.95 21.97
N ASP A 450 4.78 -37.32 22.90
CA ASP A 450 4.59 -35.94 23.34
C ASP A 450 5.12 -34.80 22.45
N ILE A 451 4.58 -33.63 22.80
CA ILE A 451 5.06 -32.28 22.53
C ILE A 451 6.57 -32.18 22.84
N GLY A 452 7.33 -31.66 21.88
CA GLY A 452 8.68 -31.15 22.10
C GLY A 452 8.70 -29.65 21.82
N GLU A 453 8.97 -28.86 22.85
CA GLU A 453 9.15 -27.41 22.75
C GLU A 453 10.39 -27.11 21.91
N LEU A 454 10.27 -26.13 21.01
CA LEU A 454 11.40 -25.37 20.48
C LEU A 454 11.04 -23.90 20.64
N GLU A 455 11.37 -23.38 21.81
CA GLU A 455 11.50 -21.95 22.06
C GLU A 455 12.75 -21.40 21.35
N ASP A 456 12.85 -20.07 21.31
CA ASP A 456 14.00 -19.28 20.86
C ASP A 456 14.42 -19.36 19.38
N ASP A 457 13.85 -18.42 18.61
CA ASP A 457 14.62 -17.58 17.68
C ASP A 457 14.04 -16.16 17.74
N ASN A 458 14.27 -15.51 18.89
CA ASN A 458 13.78 -14.16 19.20
C ASN A 458 14.95 -13.18 19.23
N LEU A 459 15.38 -12.66 18.06
CA LEU A 459 16.24 -11.47 17.94
C LEU A 459 16.40 -11.03 16.46
N PHE A 460 16.49 -9.71 16.25
CA PHE A 460 16.77 -9.00 14.98
C PHE A 460 15.66 -9.07 13.88
N TRP A 461 15.05 -7.97 13.42
CA TRP A 461 15.46 -6.56 13.46
C TRP A 461 14.32 -5.58 13.78
N ARG A 462 14.63 -4.56 14.59
CA ARG A 462 13.93 -3.27 14.59
C ARG A 462 14.27 -2.57 13.26
N ALA A 463 13.24 -2.13 12.53
CA ALA A 463 13.35 -1.19 11.41
C ALA A 463 12.00 -0.51 11.16
N CYS A 464 11.48 0.15 12.19
CA CYS A 464 10.34 1.07 12.10
C CYS A 464 10.78 2.40 12.74
N ASP A 465 11.82 3.00 12.17
CA ASP A 465 12.31 4.30 12.64
C ASP A 465 11.35 5.40 12.23
N HIS A 466 11.10 6.32 13.16
CA HIS A 466 10.23 7.47 12.98
C HIS A 466 10.78 8.45 11.92
N PRO A 467 9.90 9.21 11.22
CA PRO A 467 10.36 10.42 10.56
C PRO A 467 10.85 11.43 11.61
N PRO A 468 11.95 12.17 11.36
CA PRO A 468 12.52 13.08 12.35
C PRO A 468 11.79 14.43 12.40
N GLY A 469 11.55 14.92 13.61
CA GLY A 469 11.55 16.35 13.94
C GLY A 469 10.26 17.16 13.73
N VAL A 470 9.50 17.32 14.81
CA VAL A 470 9.02 18.63 15.28
C VAL A 470 9.22 18.64 16.81
N GLU A 471 9.88 19.68 17.34
CA GLU A 471 10.03 19.92 18.79
C GLU A 471 8.74 20.50 19.41
#